data_AF-A0A9X8YRF1-F1
#
_entry.id   AF-A0A9X8YRF1-F1
#
_cell.length_a   1.000
_cell.length_b   1.000
_cell.length_c   1.000
_cell.angle_alpha   90.00
_cell.angle_beta   90.00
_cell.angle_gamma   90.00
#
_symmetry.space_group_name_H-M   'P 1'
#
loop_
_entity.id
_entity.type
_entity.pdbx_description
1 polymer ?
#
loop_
_entity_poly.entity_id
_entity_poly.type
_entity_poly.pdbx_seq_one_letter_code
_entity_poly.pdbx_strand_id
1 'polypeptide(L)'
;LMGGAPRMMSPNVDWSPVLPIRQAAATCWYHANTPNRMAPHVYNGLAGLWLVEDAVSKALPLPNHYGVDDFPLIIQDKRFDNFGTPQYDAPSQGGFVGDTLLVNGVQNPYVDVSRGWVRLRLLNASNARRYTLQL
;
A
#
# COMPACT_ATOMS: atom_id res chain seq x y z
N LEU A 1 -21.64 -3.07 -0.83
CA LEU A 1 -20.48 -3.70 -1.50
C LEU A 1 -19.17 -3.33 -0.83
N MET A 2 -19.06 -2.16 -0.19
CA MET A 2 -17.89 -1.85 0.63
C MET A 2 -17.72 -2.89 1.75
N GLY A 3 -16.47 -3.31 1.98
CA GLY A 3 -16.09 -4.21 3.07
C GLY A 3 -16.15 -3.53 4.44
N GLY A 4 -15.27 -3.94 5.35
CA GLY A 4 -15.19 -3.37 6.70
C GLY A 4 -16.20 -3.93 7.68
N ALA A 5 -16.64 -3.10 8.63
CA ALA A 5 -17.44 -3.55 9.76
C ALA A 5 -18.67 -4.40 9.37
N PRO A 6 -19.45 -4.05 8.32
CA PRO A 6 -20.61 -4.84 7.92
C PRO A 6 -20.29 -6.19 7.23
N ARG A 7 -19.02 -6.41 6.85
CA ARG A 7 -18.52 -7.58 6.13
C ARG A 7 -17.28 -8.16 6.82
N MET A 8 -17.27 -8.12 8.16
CA MET A 8 -16.18 -8.66 8.96
C MET A 8 -16.09 -10.17 8.79
N MET A 9 -14.88 -10.69 8.66
CA MET A 9 -14.58 -12.11 8.52
C MET A 9 -13.89 -12.60 9.79
N SER A 10 -14.44 -13.63 10.42
CA SER A 10 -13.76 -14.42 11.45
C SER A 10 -12.69 -15.32 10.80
N PRO A 11 -11.74 -15.88 11.57
CA PRO A 11 -10.83 -16.89 11.04
C PRO A 11 -11.60 -18.01 10.33
N ASN A 12 -11.13 -18.42 9.14
CA ASN A 12 -11.75 -19.43 8.28
C ASN A 12 -13.15 -19.06 7.71
N VAL A 13 -13.50 -17.77 7.65
CA VAL A 13 -14.73 -17.30 6.99
C VAL A 13 -14.37 -16.48 5.76
N ASP A 14 -15.04 -16.77 4.65
CA ASP A 14 -14.82 -16.11 3.37
C ASP A 14 -15.93 -15.11 3.01
N TRP A 15 -15.61 -14.14 2.17
CA TRP A 15 -16.57 -13.24 1.56
C TRP A 15 -16.24 -13.01 0.07
N SER A 16 -17.19 -13.32 -0.80
CA SER A 16 -17.00 -13.30 -2.26
C SER A 16 -17.93 -12.31 -2.95
N PRO A 17 -17.63 -10.99 -2.93
CA PRO A 17 -18.45 -9.99 -3.61
C PRO A 17 -18.21 -9.99 -5.13
N VAL A 18 -19.25 -9.63 -5.88
CA VAL A 18 -19.11 -9.26 -7.30
C VAL A 18 -19.01 -7.74 -7.39
N LEU A 19 -17.88 -7.24 -7.90
CA LEU A 19 -17.56 -5.80 -7.94
C LEU A 19 -17.69 -5.25 -9.37
N PRO A 20 -18.72 -4.47 -9.69
CA PRO A 20 -18.81 -3.79 -10.98
C PRO A 20 -17.88 -2.57 -10.98
N ILE A 21 -16.76 -2.64 -11.69
CA ILE A 21 -15.82 -1.52 -11.82
C ILE A 21 -16.33 -0.56 -12.89
N ARG A 22 -16.72 0.66 -12.47
CA ARG A 22 -17.33 1.71 -13.33
C ARG A 22 -16.72 3.09 -13.09
N GLN A 23 -15.44 3.12 -12.72
CA GLN A 23 -14.67 4.34 -12.51
C GLN A 23 -13.57 4.44 -13.57
N ALA A 24 -13.00 5.64 -13.74
CA ALA A 24 -11.83 5.86 -14.59
C ALA A 24 -10.58 5.16 -14.02
N ALA A 25 -9.53 5.02 -14.85
CA ALA A 25 -8.25 4.50 -14.42
C ALA A 25 -7.67 5.27 -13.23
N ALA A 26 -7.16 4.52 -12.24
CA ALA A 26 -6.63 5.06 -11.00
C ALA A 26 -5.69 4.07 -10.32
N THR A 27 -4.72 4.59 -9.58
CA THR A 27 -3.98 3.82 -8.56
C THR A 27 -4.79 3.86 -7.26
N CYS A 28 -5.61 2.84 -7.04
CA CYS A 28 -6.29 2.61 -5.77
C CYS A 28 -5.42 1.71 -4.89
N TRP A 29 -5.91 1.43 -3.68
CA TRP A 29 -5.28 0.49 -2.75
C TRP A 29 -6.37 -0.16 -1.90
N TYR A 30 -6.09 -1.36 -1.41
CA TYR A 30 -6.91 -2.06 -0.45
C TYR A 30 -6.14 -2.21 0.86
N HIS A 31 -6.87 -2.25 1.96
CA HIS A 31 -6.29 -2.49 3.27
C HIS A 31 -7.35 -3.01 4.24
N ALA A 32 -6.91 -3.69 5.30
CA ALA A 32 -7.81 -4.02 6.40
C ALA A 32 -8.33 -2.72 7.05
N ASN A 33 -9.62 -2.70 7.37
CA ASN A 33 -10.29 -1.62 8.09
C ASN A 33 -11.13 -2.18 9.26
N THR A 34 -10.64 -3.25 9.88
CA THR A 34 -11.29 -3.90 11.02
C THR A 34 -11.49 -2.88 12.16
N PRO A 35 -12.71 -2.71 12.69
CA PRO A 35 -12.99 -1.81 13.81
C PRO A 35 -12.02 -2.01 14.97
N ASN A 36 -11.46 -0.91 15.47
CA ASN A 36 -10.49 -0.87 16.58
C ASN A 36 -9.19 -1.66 16.35
N ARG A 37 -8.95 -2.18 15.14
CA ARG A 37 -7.74 -2.97 14.79
C ARG A 37 -7.13 -2.59 13.43
N MET A 38 -7.70 -1.61 12.73
CA MET A 38 -7.19 -1.16 11.43
C MET A 38 -5.69 -0.84 11.47
N ALA A 39 -5.27 0.00 12.42
CA ALA A 39 -3.88 0.45 12.53
C ALA A 39 -2.87 -0.72 12.71
N PRO A 40 -3.03 -1.65 13.66
CA PRO A 40 -2.14 -2.82 13.76
C PRO A 40 -2.29 -3.80 12.59
N HIS A 41 -3.48 -3.95 11.99
CA HIS A 41 -3.64 -4.84 10.83
C HIS A 41 -2.89 -4.32 9.60
N VAL A 42 -3.00 -3.02 9.30
CA VAL A 42 -2.23 -2.36 8.23
C VAL A 42 -0.73 -2.41 8.56
N TYR A 43 -0.37 -2.19 9.83
CA TYR A 43 1.01 -2.34 10.28
C TYR A 43 1.54 -3.77 10.11
N ASN A 44 0.72 -4.79 10.27
CA ASN A 44 1.15 -6.18 10.06
C ASN A 44 1.17 -6.59 8.58
N GLY A 45 0.91 -5.65 7.66
CA GLY A 45 1.06 -5.87 6.22
C GLY A 45 -0.25 -6.16 5.47
N LEU A 46 -1.43 -6.03 6.12
CA LEU A 46 -2.72 -6.20 5.43
C LEU A 46 -3.09 -4.96 4.60
N ALA A 47 -2.29 -4.67 3.58
CA ALA A 47 -2.51 -3.61 2.60
C ALA A 47 -1.84 -3.96 1.26
N GLY A 48 -2.33 -3.39 0.16
CA GLY A 48 -1.75 -3.56 -1.17
C GLY A 48 -2.34 -2.60 -2.20
N LEU A 49 -1.70 -2.47 -3.37
CA LEU A 49 -2.22 -1.67 -4.48
C LEU A 49 -3.39 -2.37 -5.18
N TRP A 50 -4.31 -1.55 -5.68
CA TRP A 50 -5.38 -1.96 -6.59
C TRP A 50 -5.33 -1.05 -7.82
N LEU A 51 -4.91 -1.58 -8.96
CA LEU A 51 -4.86 -0.80 -10.19
C LEU A 51 -6.17 -0.95 -10.96
N VAL A 52 -6.83 0.19 -11.22
CA VAL A 52 -7.92 0.26 -12.20
C VAL A 52 -7.32 0.80 -13.49
N GLU A 53 -7.44 0.05 -14.56
CA GLU A 53 -6.95 0.41 -15.90
C GLU A 53 -8.15 0.51 -16.85
N ASP A 54 -8.04 1.36 -17.87
CA ASP A 54 -9.03 1.57 -18.90
C ASP A 54 -8.37 1.69 -20.29
N ALA A 55 -9.16 1.93 -21.33
CA ALA A 55 -8.62 2.10 -22.68
C ALA A 55 -7.75 3.36 -22.83
N VAL A 56 -8.03 4.42 -22.06
CA VAL A 56 -7.32 5.70 -22.15
C VAL A 56 -5.92 5.57 -21.55
N SER A 57 -5.84 5.11 -20.31
CA SER A 57 -4.58 4.86 -19.59
C SER A 57 -3.60 3.96 -20.37
N LYS A 58 -4.12 2.96 -21.09
CA LYS A 58 -3.32 2.07 -21.95
C LYS A 58 -2.88 2.70 -23.27
N ALA A 59 -3.62 3.69 -23.78
CA ALA A 59 -3.32 4.36 -25.05
C ALA A 59 -2.36 5.55 -24.89
N LEU A 60 -2.20 6.09 -23.67
CA LEU A 60 -1.25 7.16 -23.40
C LEU A 60 0.20 6.70 -23.66
N PRO A 61 1.08 7.56 -24.19
CA PRO A 61 2.50 7.25 -24.38
C PRO A 61 3.28 7.37 -23.06
N LEU A 62 2.80 6.70 -22.02
CA LEU A 62 3.43 6.62 -20.69
C LEU A 62 3.93 5.19 -20.44
N PRO A 63 4.98 5.02 -19.62
CA PRO A 63 5.38 3.69 -19.14
C PRO A 63 4.18 2.96 -18.51
N ASN A 64 3.98 1.71 -18.90
CA ASN A 64 2.83 0.90 -18.50
C ASN A 64 3.15 -0.60 -18.37
N HIS A 65 4.43 -0.97 -18.42
CA HIS A 65 4.87 -2.35 -18.22
C HIS A 65 5.23 -2.55 -16.74
N TYR A 66 4.25 -3.07 -16.00
CA TYR A 66 4.38 -3.29 -14.56
C TYR A 66 5.61 -4.12 -14.21
N GLY A 67 6.45 -3.59 -13.32
CA GLY A 67 7.69 -4.22 -12.87
C GLY A 67 8.89 -4.07 -13.82
N VAL A 68 8.74 -3.37 -14.95
CA VAL A 68 9.83 -3.07 -15.89
C VAL A 68 10.09 -1.57 -15.99
N ASP A 69 9.03 -0.80 -16.25
CA ASP A 69 9.09 0.66 -16.34
C ASP A 69 7.95 1.36 -15.57
N ASP A 70 7.03 0.59 -14.98
CA ASP A 70 5.95 1.05 -14.10
C ASP A 70 6.00 0.31 -12.76
N PHE A 71 6.38 0.99 -11.69
CA PHE A 71 6.67 0.37 -10.38
C PHE A 71 5.74 0.87 -9.28
N PRO A 72 5.22 -0.04 -8.42
CA PRO A 72 4.55 0.34 -7.19
C PRO A 72 5.59 0.80 -6.16
N LEU A 73 5.34 1.92 -5.48
CA LEU A 73 6.16 2.39 -4.37
C LEU A 73 5.27 2.52 -3.12
N ILE A 74 5.09 1.40 -2.41
CA ILE A 74 4.34 1.35 -1.14
C ILE A 74 5.27 1.76 -0.01
N ILE A 75 5.16 3.01 0.43
CA ILE A 75 5.97 3.58 1.49
C ILE A 75 5.32 3.26 2.84
N GLN A 76 6.07 2.62 3.74
CA GLN A 76 5.63 2.29 5.09
C GLN A 76 6.66 2.73 6.14
N ASP A 77 6.15 3.10 7.31
CA ASP A 77 6.93 3.44 8.49
C ASP A 77 6.84 2.29 9.51
N LYS A 78 7.99 1.75 9.92
CA LYS A 78 8.08 0.63 10.87
C LYS A 78 9.05 0.93 12.01
N ARG A 79 8.91 0.18 13.09
CA ARG A 79 9.94 -0.03 14.11
C ARG A 79 10.24 -1.51 14.16
N PHE A 80 11.53 -1.85 14.22
CA PHE A 80 11.99 -3.23 14.33
C PHE A 80 12.70 -3.46 15.66
N ASP A 81 12.65 -4.69 16.16
CA ASP A 81 13.59 -5.13 17.19
C ASP A 81 14.95 -5.54 16.58
N ASN A 82 15.89 -5.91 17.45
CA ASN A 82 17.24 -6.33 17.05
C ASN A 82 17.26 -7.62 16.20
N PHE A 83 16.15 -8.34 16.10
CA PHE A 83 16.01 -9.54 15.29
C PHE A 83 15.28 -9.27 13.96
N GLY A 84 14.93 -8.00 13.67
CA GLY A 84 14.24 -7.62 12.45
C GLY A 84 12.73 -7.91 12.46
N THR A 85 12.13 -8.13 13.63
CA THR A 85 10.67 -8.33 13.75
C THR A 85 9.98 -6.96 13.91
N PRO A 86 8.93 -6.65 13.12
CA PRO A 86 8.16 -5.43 13.29
C PRO A 86 7.50 -5.37 14.67
N GLN A 87 7.77 -4.32 15.44
CA GLN A 87 7.18 -4.08 16.76
C GLN A 87 6.14 -2.96 16.68
N TYR A 88 4.91 -3.23 17.11
CA TYR A 88 3.81 -2.26 17.12
C TYR A 88 3.38 -1.94 18.55
N ASP A 89 3.95 -0.87 19.10
CA ASP A 89 3.49 -0.28 20.36
C ASP A 89 2.44 0.78 20.05
N ALA A 90 1.18 0.48 20.36
CA ALA A 90 0.09 1.42 20.11
C ALA A 90 0.32 2.71 20.91
N PRO A 91 0.39 3.89 20.25
CA PRO A 91 0.61 5.14 20.96
C PRO A 91 -0.60 5.49 21.82
N SER A 92 -0.36 6.07 22.99
CA SER A 92 -1.42 6.55 23.90
C SER A 92 -2.15 7.79 23.37
N GLN A 93 -1.48 8.58 22.52
CA GLN A 93 -2.00 9.77 21.86
C GLN A 93 -1.40 9.87 20.45
N GLY A 94 -2.19 10.32 19.47
CA GLY A 94 -1.74 10.46 18.08
C GLY A 94 -1.67 9.13 17.32
N GLY A 95 -0.91 9.11 16.21
CA GLY A 95 -0.73 7.93 15.37
C GLY A 95 0.68 7.34 15.48
N PHE A 96 0.84 6.07 15.12
CA PHE A 96 2.13 5.39 15.21
C PHE A 96 3.15 6.02 14.25
N VAL A 97 4.34 6.29 14.77
CA VAL A 97 5.50 6.81 14.03
C VAL A 97 6.70 5.93 14.38
N GLY A 98 7.19 5.22 13.36
CA GLY A 98 8.37 4.38 13.42
C GLY A 98 9.66 5.16 13.16
N ASP A 99 10.74 4.43 12.96
CA ASP A 99 12.10 4.94 12.70
C ASP A 99 12.72 4.35 11.43
N THR A 100 12.05 3.38 10.81
CA THR A 100 12.55 2.64 9.65
C THR A 100 11.59 2.82 8.47
N LEU A 101 12.07 3.50 7.43
CA LEU A 101 11.35 3.66 6.16
C LEU A 101 11.50 2.39 5.34
N LEU A 102 10.37 1.84 4.90
CA LEU A 102 10.30 0.74 3.95
C LEU A 102 9.64 1.21 2.65
N VAL A 103 10.08 0.62 1.55
CA VAL A 103 9.38 0.67 0.26
C VAL A 103 9.12 -0.78 -0.17
N ASN A 104 7.86 -1.10 -0.43
CA ASN A 104 7.41 -2.47 -0.75
C ASN A 104 7.87 -3.53 0.27
N GLY A 105 7.97 -3.16 1.55
CA GLY A 105 8.40 -4.05 2.62
C GLY A 105 9.92 -4.19 2.80
N VAL A 106 10.73 -3.52 1.97
CA VAL A 106 12.20 -3.59 2.03
C VAL A 106 12.77 -2.24 2.50
N GLN A 107 13.80 -2.26 3.33
CA GLN A 107 14.52 -1.06 3.77
C GLN A 107 15.53 -0.64 2.68
N ASN A 108 15.57 0.66 2.37
CA ASN A 108 16.51 1.26 1.40
C ASN A 108 16.68 0.44 0.09
N PRO A 109 15.59 0.02 -0.58
CA PRO A 109 15.73 -0.74 -1.81
C PRO A 109 16.22 0.14 -2.95
N TYR A 110 16.84 -0.48 -3.95
CA TYR A 110 17.07 0.09 -5.27
C TYR A 110 16.37 -0.76 -6.33
N VAL A 111 16.15 -0.17 -7.50
CA VAL A 111 15.60 -0.87 -8.66
C VAL A 111 16.42 -0.51 -9.89
N ASP A 112 16.91 -1.52 -10.59
CA ASP A 112 17.59 -1.35 -11.87
C ASP A 112 16.55 -1.11 -12.97
N VAL A 113 16.68 0.01 -13.66
CA VAL A 113 15.76 0.41 -14.73
C VAL A 113 16.51 0.65 -16.03
N SER A 114 15.85 0.37 -17.15
CA SER A 114 16.40 0.71 -18.46
C SER A 114 16.51 2.23 -18.62
N ARG A 115 17.43 2.68 -19.49
CA ARG A 115 17.54 4.11 -19.83
C ARG A 115 16.26 4.57 -20.52
N GLY A 116 15.50 5.45 -19.89
CA GLY A 116 14.25 5.97 -20.44
C GLY A 116 13.35 6.57 -19.37
N TRP A 117 12.06 6.70 -19.72
CA TRP A 117 11.03 7.14 -18.78
C TRP A 117 10.65 5.99 -17.85
N VAL A 118 10.51 6.30 -16.57
CA VAL A 118 10.02 5.38 -15.53
C VAL A 118 8.82 6.01 -14.85
N ARG A 119 7.78 5.21 -14.64
CA ARG A 119 6.57 5.58 -13.91
C ARG A 119 6.61 4.99 -12.52
N LEU A 120 6.37 5.84 -11.52
CA LEU A 120 6.36 5.46 -10.11
C LEU A 120 4.96 5.69 -9.53
N ARG A 121 4.33 4.63 -9.00
CA ARG A 121 3.01 4.69 -8.37
C ARG A 121 3.16 4.76 -6.85
N LEU A 122 3.26 5.99 -6.35
CA LEU A 122 3.48 6.28 -4.93
C LEU A 122 2.22 6.00 -4.10
N LEU A 123 2.37 5.23 -3.02
CA LEU A 123 1.35 5.02 -1.99
C LEU A 123 1.98 5.22 -0.62
N ASN A 124 1.46 6.14 0.19
CA ASN A 124 1.78 6.20 1.61
C ASN A 124 0.85 5.25 2.39
N ALA A 125 1.37 4.11 2.82
CA ALA A 125 0.68 3.12 3.65
C ALA A 125 1.20 3.13 5.10
N SER A 126 1.70 4.27 5.57
CA SER A 126 2.12 4.48 6.97
C SER A 126 0.93 4.87 7.84
N ASN A 127 0.93 4.47 9.12
CA ASN A 127 -0.18 4.75 10.03
C ASN A 127 -0.41 6.24 10.27
N ALA A 128 0.65 7.05 10.32
CA ALA A 128 0.55 8.47 10.62
C ALA A 128 1.59 9.35 9.91
N ARG A 129 2.79 8.82 9.63
CA ARG A 129 3.88 9.59 9.04
C ARG A 129 3.49 10.18 7.68
N ARG A 130 3.65 11.50 7.55
CA ARG A 130 3.60 12.22 6.29
C ARG A 130 5.02 12.41 5.76
N TYR A 131 5.18 12.30 4.45
CA TYR A 131 6.46 12.47 3.78
C TYR A 131 6.42 13.68 2.85
N THR A 132 7.55 14.37 2.77
CA THR A 132 7.87 15.32 1.69
C THR A 132 8.99 14.66 0.88
N LEU A 133 8.68 14.25 -0.34
CA LEU A 133 9.61 13.53 -1.21
C LEU A 133 10.35 14.51 -2.12
N GLN A 134 11.63 14.27 -2.33
CA GLN A 134 12.49 15.00 -3.27
C GLN A 134 13.50 14.03 -3.90
N LEU A 135 14.03 14.40 -5.07
CA LEU A 135 15.11 13.71 -5.76
C LEU A 135 16.47 14.29 -5.38
#